data_AF-A0A6A5A180-F1
#
_entry.id   AF-A0A6A5A180-F1
#
_cell.length_a   1.000
_cell.length_b   1.000
_cell.length_c   1.000
_cell.angle_alpha   90.00
_cell.angle_beta   90.00
_cell.angle_gamma   90.00
#
_symmetry.space_group_name_H-M   'P 1'
#
loop_
_entity.id
_entity.type
_entity.pdbx_description
1 polymer ?
#
loop_
_entity_poly.entity_id
_entity_poly.type
_entity_poly.pdbx_seq_one_letter_code
_entity_poly.pdbx_strand_id
1 'polypeptide(L)'
;ALEAMGCTGGQDDSCTYVQGPPRGSLKAIEIDMETMTDAFMTLAVLAAAATGRTKITGIANQRVKECNRIAVMVEELAKCGVESGELPDGIWIQGRGGGLLTPPPTFPNIPAKIACHNDHRIAMSFAVLGAYWPHIVITDKECTDKTFPSFWDECSTALRVSFQVPSYPPPPISTKAADAIYLIGMRGVGKTSLGKHAASALGLHWIDMDEYLESHPLLLGMYLPT
;
A
#
# COMPACT_ATOMS: atom_id res chain seq x y z
N ALA A 1 8.69 19.09 -8.76
CA ALA A 1 8.37 17.84 -9.49
C ALA A 1 7.12 17.98 -10.35
N LEU A 2 5.92 18.19 -9.78
CA LEU A 2 4.66 18.21 -10.53
C LEU A 2 4.60 19.28 -11.64
N GLU A 3 5.12 20.49 -11.38
CA GLU A 3 5.23 21.54 -12.41
C GLU A 3 6.11 21.12 -13.59
N ALA A 4 7.24 20.46 -13.32
CA ALA A 4 8.12 19.91 -14.36
C ALA A 4 7.44 18.78 -15.17
N MET A 5 6.48 18.06 -14.57
CA MET A 5 5.63 17.11 -15.29
C MET A 5 4.48 17.78 -16.07
N GLY A 6 4.34 19.11 -16.01
CA GLY A 6 3.36 19.88 -16.76
C GLY A 6 2.10 20.28 -15.97
N CYS A 7 2.07 20.06 -14.65
CA CYS A 7 1.01 20.64 -13.82
C CYS A 7 1.16 22.16 -13.71
N THR A 8 0.06 22.86 -13.49
CA THR A 8 0.05 24.27 -13.07
C THR A 8 -0.43 24.35 -11.62
N GLY A 9 -0.19 25.47 -10.96
CA GLY A 9 -0.57 25.60 -9.55
C GLY A 9 -0.01 26.84 -8.90
N GLY A 10 -0.06 26.85 -7.58
CA GLY A 10 0.50 27.90 -6.75
C GLY A 10 0.48 27.51 -5.28
N GLN A 11 1.20 28.29 -4.50
CA GLN A 11 1.29 28.12 -3.06
C GLN A 11 1.20 29.48 -2.39
N ASP A 12 0.42 29.57 -1.32
CA ASP A 12 0.44 30.66 -0.35
C ASP A 12 0.81 30.10 1.03
N ASP A 13 0.77 30.95 2.06
CA ASP A 13 1.15 30.61 3.44
C ASP A 13 0.35 29.43 4.04
N SER A 14 -0.83 29.12 3.49
CA SER A 14 -1.79 28.16 4.04
C SER A 14 -2.29 27.11 3.04
N CYS A 15 -2.06 27.33 1.75
CA CYS A 15 -2.65 26.54 0.68
C CYS A 15 -1.63 26.18 -0.38
N THR A 16 -1.71 24.95 -0.89
CA THR A 16 -1.06 24.54 -2.13
C THR A 16 -2.15 23.99 -3.04
N TYR A 17 -2.27 24.52 -4.25
CA TYR A 17 -3.20 24.03 -5.25
C TYR A 17 -2.44 23.59 -6.50
N VAL A 18 -2.88 22.47 -7.07
CA VAL A 18 -2.25 21.87 -8.25
C VAL A 18 -3.33 21.43 -9.22
N GLN A 19 -3.20 21.88 -10.46
CA GLN A 19 -4.02 21.46 -11.59
C GLN A 19 -3.17 20.60 -12.52
N GLY A 20 -3.57 19.35 -12.71
CA GLY A 20 -2.91 18.44 -13.65
C GLY A 20 -3.09 18.87 -15.10
N PRO A 21 -2.16 18.51 -16.01
CA PRO A 21 -2.32 18.72 -17.44
C PRO A 21 -3.46 17.85 -18.00
N PRO A 22 -3.82 17.99 -19.30
CA PRO A 22 -4.78 17.08 -19.93
C PRO A 22 -4.47 15.61 -19.63
N ARG A 23 -5.52 14.79 -19.50
CA ARG A 23 -5.39 13.39 -19.10
C ARG A 23 -4.42 12.65 -20.03
N GLY A 24 -3.36 12.05 -19.47
CA GLY A 24 -2.35 11.30 -20.21
C GLY A 24 -1.25 12.13 -20.88
N SER A 25 -1.14 13.43 -20.58
CA SER A 25 -0.10 14.32 -21.12
C SER A 25 0.94 14.78 -20.08
N LEU A 26 1.03 14.08 -18.93
CA LEU A 26 2.14 14.27 -18.00
C LEU A 26 3.48 14.05 -18.73
N LYS A 27 4.47 14.88 -18.42
CA LYS A 27 5.82 14.82 -19.01
C LYS A 27 6.75 14.05 -18.09
N ALA A 28 7.59 13.20 -18.68
CA ALA A 28 8.66 12.55 -17.95
C ALA A 28 9.74 13.56 -17.52
N ILE A 29 10.42 13.26 -16.41
CA ILE A 29 11.43 14.16 -15.81
C ILE A 29 12.65 13.37 -15.33
N GLU A 30 13.78 14.05 -15.14
CA GLU A 30 14.90 13.55 -14.35
C GLU A 30 14.98 14.38 -13.06
N ILE A 31 15.02 13.73 -11.90
CA ILE A 31 14.94 14.41 -10.61
C ILE A 31 15.71 13.68 -9.50
N ASP A 32 16.40 14.46 -8.68
CA ASP A 32 16.97 14.04 -7.41
C ASP A 32 15.92 14.23 -6.30
N MET A 33 15.66 13.17 -5.53
CA MET A 33 14.70 13.18 -4.43
C MET A 33 15.34 12.94 -3.05
N GLU A 34 16.65 13.19 -2.87
CA GLU A 34 17.35 13.02 -1.59
C GLU A 34 16.64 13.74 -0.42
N THR A 35 16.07 14.93 -0.66
CA THR A 35 15.38 15.72 0.38
C THR A 35 13.92 15.29 0.60
N MET A 36 13.37 14.43 -0.26
CA MET A 36 11.96 14.02 -0.24
C MET A 36 11.80 12.52 -0.54
N THR A 37 12.75 11.70 -0.05
CA THR A 37 12.88 10.30 -0.46
C THR A 37 11.60 9.47 -0.29
N ASP A 38 10.77 9.75 0.71
CA ASP A 38 9.55 9.00 0.97
C ASP A 38 8.42 9.23 -0.06
N ALA A 39 8.49 10.33 -0.82
CA ALA A 39 7.49 10.67 -1.85
C ALA A 39 7.78 10.04 -3.22
N PHE A 40 8.89 9.30 -3.37
CA PHE A 40 9.32 8.76 -4.66
C PHE A 40 8.32 7.76 -5.27
N MET A 41 7.60 6.99 -4.44
CA MET A 41 6.61 6.01 -4.90
C MET A 41 5.44 6.71 -5.59
N THR A 42 4.96 7.83 -5.02
CA THR A 42 3.94 8.67 -5.63
C THR A 42 4.42 9.26 -6.96
N LEU A 43 5.68 9.69 -7.03
CA LEU A 43 6.22 10.19 -8.29
C LEU A 43 6.41 9.07 -9.34
N ALA A 44 6.81 7.87 -8.92
CA ALA A 44 7.02 6.73 -9.81
C ALA A 44 5.71 6.28 -10.48
N VAL A 45 4.58 6.29 -9.78
CA VAL A 45 3.28 6.00 -10.39
C VAL A 45 2.79 7.12 -11.32
N LEU A 46 3.11 8.39 -11.04
CA LEU A 46 2.86 9.48 -11.99
C LEU A 46 3.73 9.33 -13.23
N ALA A 47 4.98 8.90 -13.07
CA ALA A 47 5.91 8.64 -14.16
C ALA A 47 5.43 7.50 -15.07
N ALA A 48 4.77 6.47 -14.52
CA ALA A 48 4.13 5.42 -15.30
C ALA A 48 3.05 5.97 -16.27
N ALA A 49 2.32 7.00 -15.83
CA ALA A 49 1.32 7.71 -16.62
C ALA A 49 1.87 8.91 -17.42
N ALA A 50 3.19 9.15 -17.39
CA ALA A 50 3.85 10.21 -18.14
C ALA A 50 4.30 9.73 -19.53
N THR A 51 4.55 10.67 -20.44
CA THR A 51 5.13 10.38 -21.76
C THR A 51 6.65 10.53 -21.68
N GLY A 52 7.38 9.44 -21.94
CA GLY A 52 8.84 9.39 -21.93
C GLY A 52 9.43 8.66 -20.73
N ARG A 53 10.76 8.67 -20.62
CA ARG A 53 11.49 7.99 -19.54
C ARG A 53 11.76 8.96 -18.39
N THR A 54 11.32 8.59 -17.19
CA THR A 54 11.62 9.31 -15.95
C THR A 54 12.78 8.63 -15.23
N LYS A 55 13.66 9.42 -14.61
CA LYS A 55 14.69 8.93 -13.68
C LYS A 55 14.54 9.62 -12.34
N ILE A 56 14.56 8.83 -11.27
CA ILE A 56 14.52 9.29 -9.89
C ILE A 56 15.81 8.80 -9.21
N THR A 57 16.60 9.71 -8.65
CA THR A 57 17.88 9.43 -7.97
C THR A 57 17.87 9.92 -6.53
N GLY A 58 18.93 9.65 -5.76
CA GLY A 58 19.04 10.10 -4.36
C GLY A 58 18.19 9.33 -3.36
N ILE A 59 17.70 8.13 -3.71
CA ILE A 59 16.75 7.34 -2.89
C ILE A 59 17.32 5.99 -2.44
N ALA A 60 18.65 5.83 -2.42
CA ALA A 60 19.31 4.58 -2.00
C ALA A 60 18.85 4.07 -0.62
N ASN A 61 18.51 4.98 0.30
CA ASN A 61 18.02 4.66 1.63
C ASN A 61 16.67 3.91 1.64
N GLN A 62 15.89 3.94 0.55
CA GLN A 62 14.60 3.27 0.41
C GLN A 62 14.71 1.75 0.24
N ARG A 63 15.93 1.21 0.06
CA ARG A 63 16.21 -0.23 -0.06
C ARG A 63 16.13 -0.98 1.27
N VAL A 64 16.32 -0.27 2.39
CA VAL A 64 16.45 -0.84 3.74
C VAL A 64 15.40 -0.27 4.71
N LYS A 65 14.21 0.05 4.19
CA LYS A 65 13.08 0.54 5.00
C LYS A 65 12.20 -0.65 5.40
N GLU A 66 10.89 -0.50 5.31
CA GLU A 66 9.90 -1.53 5.64
C GLU A 66 10.04 -2.74 4.72
N CYS A 67 10.42 -2.48 3.46
CA CYS A 67 10.83 -3.44 2.46
C CYS A 67 11.89 -2.79 1.55
N ASN A 68 12.39 -3.53 0.56
CA ASN A 68 13.13 -2.91 -0.55
C ASN A 68 12.14 -2.22 -1.50
N ARG A 69 11.75 -0.99 -1.15
CA ARG A 69 10.70 -0.24 -1.87
C ARG A 69 11.02 -0.01 -3.34
N ILE A 70 12.30 0.15 -3.69
CA ILE A 70 12.72 0.33 -5.08
C ILE A 70 12.40 -0.95 -5.88
N ALA A 71 12.83 -2.11 -5.39
CA ALA A 71 12.58 -3.38 -6.03
C ALA A 71 11.07 -3.68 -6.14
N VAL A 72 10.31 -3.41 -5.07
CA VAL A 72 8.86 -3.60 -5.09
C VAL A 72 8.19 -2.68 -6.11
N MET A 73 8.57 -1.40 -6.20
CA MET A 73 8.02 -0.53 -7.24
C MET A 73 8.28 -1.05 -8.65
N VAL A 74 9.46 -1.62 -8.91
CA VAL A 74 9.76 -2.24 -10.21
C VAL A 74 8.85 -3.44 -10.48
N GLU A 75 8.71 -4.35 -9.51
CA GLU A 75 7.86 -5.53 -9.62
C GLU A 75 6.38 -5.18 -9.85
N GLU A 76 5.85 -4.26 -9.03
CA GLU A 76 4.44 -3.90 -9.07
C GLU A 76 4.09 -3.07 -10.32
N LEU A 77 4.99 -2.20 -10.80
CA LEU A 77 4.81 -1.47 -12.06
C LEU A 77 4.83 -2.42 -13.27
N ALA A 78 5.62 -3.50 -13.23
CA ALA A 78 5.65 -4.50 -14.29
C ALA A 78 4.28 -5.19 -14.46
N LYS A 79 3.55 -5.42 -13.36
CA LYS A 79 2.17 -5.97 -13.41
C LYS A 79 1.20 -5.03 -14.12
N CYS A 80 1.46 -3.72 -14.11
CA CYS A 80 0.73 -2.70 -14.85
C CYS A 80 1.17 -2.58 -16.33
N GLY A 81 2.12 -3.41 -16.78
CA GLY A 81 2.71 -3.32 -18.12
C GLY A 81 3.56 -2.07 -18.31
N VAL A 82 4.20 -1.60 -17.25
CA VAL A 82 5.10 -0.45 -17.25
C VAL A 82 6.53 -0.97 -17.07
N GLU A 83 7.37 -0.73 -18.06
CA GLU A 83 8.78 -1.11 -17.99
C GLU A 83 9.52 -0.16 -17.04
N SER A 84 10.26 -0.73 -16.10
CA SER A 84 11.05 0.02 -15.13
C SER A 84 12.24 -0.80 -14.66
N GLY A 85 13.19 -0.16 -13.99
CA GLY A 85 14.33 -0.86 -13.45
C GLY A 85 15.12 -0.04 -12.44
N GLU A 86 15.95 -0.72 -11.68
CA GLU A 86 16.73 -0.11 -10.63
C GLU A 86 17.93 0.66 -11.19
N LEU A 87 18.27 1.75 -10.51
CA LEU A 87 19.55 2.45 -10.61
C LEU A 87 20.33 2.20 -9.31
N PRO A 88 21.65 2.47 -9.27
CA PRO A 88 22.45 2.30 -8.04
C PRO A 88 21.82 3.00 -6.82
N ASP A 89 21.33 4.22 -7.01
CA ASP A 89 20.73 5.09 -6.00
C ASP A 89 19.29 5.49 -6.34
N GLY A 90 18.61 4.73 -7.19
CA GLY A 90 17.37 5.21 -7.80
C GLY A 90 16.55 4.18 -8.57
N ILE A 91 15.63 4.69 -9.39
CA ILE A 91 14.76 3.92 -10.29
C ILE A 91 14.55 4.70 -11.59
N TRP A 92 14.44 4.00 -12.71
CA TRP A 92 13.94 4.56 -13.96
C TRP A 92 12.60 3.92 -14.34
N ILE A 93 11.72 4.71 -14.94
CA ILE A 93 10.39 4.27 -15.37
C ILE A 93 10.16 4.73 -16.81
N GLN A 94 9.81 3.80 -17.69
CA GLN A 94 9.37 4.09 -19.06
C GLN A 94 7.86 4.35 -19.05
N GLY A 95 7.50 5.63 -18.98
CA GLY A 95 6.11 6.06 -18.93
C GLY A 95 5.38 5.75 -20.24
N ARG A 96 4.08 5.41 -20.10
CA ARG A 96 3.20 5.05 -21.21
C ARG A 96 2.20 6.13 -21.60
N GLY A 97 2.15 7.26 -20.88
CA GLY A 97 1.24 8.36 -21.14
C GLY A 97 -0.22 7.88 -21.27
N GLY A 98 -0.94 8.45 -22.24
CA GLY A 98 -2.27 7.97 -22.65
C GLY A 98 -2.31 6.50 -23.11
N GLY A 99 -1.18 5.92 -23.52
CA GLY A 99 -1.08 4.52 -23.93
C GLY A 99 -1.31 3.50 -22.82
N LEU A 100 -1.32 3.92 -21.54
CA LEU A 100 -1.76 3.08 -20.42
C LEU A 100 -3.28 2.85 -20.45
N LEU A 101 -4.05 3.82 -20.96
CA LEU A 101 -5.52 3.74 -21.09
C LEU A 101 -5.97 2.85 -22.26
N THR A 102 -5.07 2.60 -23.22
CA THR A 102 -5.29 1.76 -24.40
C THR A 102 -4.24 0.65 -24.43
N PRO A 103 -4.31 -0.33 -23.52
CA PRO A 103 -3.35 -1.43 -23.50
C PRO A 103 -3.41 -2.24 -24.80
N PRO A 104 -2.28 -2.82 -25.26
CA PRO A 104 -2.27 -3.62 -26.47
C PRO A 104 -3.16 -4.87 -26.31
N PRO A 105 -3.68 -5.47 -27.39
CA PRO A 105 -4.53 -6.67 -27.31
C PRO A 105 -3.88 -7.87 -26.62
N THR A 106 -2.55 -7.90 -26.55
CA THR A 106 -1.77 -8.94 -25.86
C THR A 106 -1.69 -8.74 -24.35
N PHE A 107 -2.11 -7.58 -23.82
CA PHE A 107 -2.11 -7.33 -22.39
C PHE A 107 -3.20 -8.16 -21.71
N PRO A 108 -2.89 -8.85 -20.58
CA PRO A 108 -3.87 -9.70 -19.90
C PRO A 108 -5.13 -8.90 -19.53
N ASN A 109 -6.32 -9.45 -19.81
CA ASN A 109 -7.59 -8.88 -19.36
C ASN A 109 -7.90 -9.30 -17.91
N ILE A 110 -6.92 -9.17 -17.03
CA ILE A 110 -7.04 -9.41 -15.59
C ILE A 110 -6.42 -8.23 -14.84
N PRO A 111 -7.05 -7.74 -13.75
CA PRO A 111 -6.49 -6.62 -13.00
C PRO A 111 -5.09 -6.93 -12.47
N ALA A 112 -4.22 -5.92 -12.48
CA ALA A 112 -2.93 -5.97 -11.82
C ALA A 112 -3.15 -6.07 -10.30
N LYS A 113 -2.80 -7.22 -9.71
CA LYS A 113 -2.87 -7.42 -8.27
C LYS A 113 -1.60 -6.87 -7.63
N ILE A 114 -1.74 -5.77 -6.92
CA ILE A 114 -0.64 -5.04 -6.30
C ILE A 114 -0.44 -5.51 -4.87
N ALA A 115 0.70 -6.15 -4.61
CA ALA A 115 1.10 -6.52 -3.26
C ALA A 115 1.69 -5.28 -2.57
N CYS A 116 1.21 -4.95 -1.37
CA CYS A 116 1.66 -3.74 -0.68
C CYS A 116 2.84 -3.99 0.26
N HIS A 117 3.15 -5.26 0.56
CA HIS A 117 4.25 -5.65 1.46
C HIS A 117 4.15 -4.98 2.84
N ASN A 118 2.91 -4.81 3.33
CA ASN A 118 2.60 -4.08 4.56
C ASN A 118 3.09 -2.60 4.58
N ASP A 119 3.29 -2.01 3.40
CA ASP A 119 3.74 -0.63 3.23
C ASP A 119 2.61 0.27 2.70
N HIS A 120 2.11 1.12 3.60
CA HIS A 120 1.10 2.14 3.33
C HIS A 120 1.39 3.00 2.09
N ARG A 121 2.66 3.30 1.81
CA ARG A 121 3.03 4.23 0.73
C ARG A 121 2.87 3.57 -0.63
N ILE A 122 3.10 2.26 -0.71
CA ILE A 122 2.86 1.47 -1.92
C ILE A 122 1.37 1.43 -2.20
N ALA A 123 0.55 1.09 -1.20
CA ALA A 123 -0.91 1.08 -1.34
C ALA A 123 -1.47 2.43 -1.80
N MET A 124 -1.10 3.53 -1.14
CA MET A 124 -1.57 4.88 -1.50
C MET A 124 -1.07 5.32 -2.88
N SER A 125 0.17 4.98 -3.26
CA SER A 125 0.69 5.31 -4.60
C SER A 125 -0.06 4.57 -5.70
N PHE A 126 -0.27 3.26 -5.54
CA PHE A 126 -1.03 2.51 -6.55
C PHE A 126 -2.52 2.86 -6.57
N ALA A 127 -3.09 3.40 -5.48
CA ALA A 127 -4.42 4.00 -5.52
C ALA A 127 -4.47 5.23 -6.46
N VAL A 128 -3.43 6.07 -6.46
CA VAL A 128 -3.31 7.20 -7.42
C VAL A 128 -3.24 6.68 -8.85
N LEU A 129 -2.45 5.63 -9.12
CA LEU A 129 -2.41 5.01 -10.45
C LEU A 129 -3.77 4.41 -10.84
N GLY A 130 -4.45 3.75 -9.91
CA GLY A 130 -5.76 3.13 -10.10
C GLY A 130 -6.85 4.14 -10.45
N ALA A 131 -6.77 5.38 -9.92
CA ALA A 131 -7.67 6.46 -10.30
C ALA A 131 -7.49 6.89 -11.77
N TYR A 132 -6.28 6.76 -12.32
CA TYR A 132 -6.00 7.03 -13.73
C TYR A 132 -6.29 5.82 -14.64
N TRP A 133 -5.90 4.62 -14.21
CA TRP A 133 -6.06 3.35 -14.92
C TRP A 133 -6.77 2.33 -14.03
N PRO A 134 -8.12 2.18 -14.14
CA PRO A 134 -8.94 1.39 -13.22
C PRO A 134 -8.87 -0.12 -13.50
N HIS A 135 -7.65 -0.65 -13.55
CA HIS A 135 -7.35 -2.07 -13.75
C HIS A 135 -6.34 -2.58 -12.71
N ILE A 136 -6.44 -2.04 -11.49
CA ILE A 136 -5.59 -2.35 -10.34
C ILE A 136 -6.44 -2.90 -9.20
N VAL A 137 -5.94 -3.92 -8.51
CA VAL A 137 -6.49 -4.44 -7.26
C VAL A 137 -5.40 -4.35 -6.20
N ILE A 138 -5.66 -3.59 -5.14
CA ILE A 138 -4.77 -3.45 -3.98
C ILE A 138 -5.08 -4.60 -3.02
N THR A 139 -4.09 -5.43 -2.65
CA THR A 139 -4.35 -6.64 -1.85
C THR A 139 -4.48 -6.39 -0.36
N ASP A 140 -3.79 -5.37 0.17
CA ASP A 140 -3.64 -5.15 1.62
C ASP A 140 -4.11 -3.75 2.00
N LYS A 141 -5.39 -3.42 1.77
CA LYS A 141 -5.89 -2.04 1.92
C LYS A 141 -5.67 -1.48 3.33
N GLU A 142 -5.71 -2.34 4.35
CA GLU A 142 -5.55 -1.97 5.77
C GLU A 142 -4.15 -1.47 6.11
N CYS A 143 -3.13 -1.70 5.27
CA CYS A 143 -1.78 -1.21 5.56
C CYS A 143 -1.73 0.34 5.61
N THR A 144 -2.69 1.05 5.00
CA THR A 144 -2.81 2.51 5.06
C THR A 144 -3.05 3.03 6.48
N ASP A 145 -3.60 2.21 7.38
CA ASP A 145 -3.93 2.59 8.77
C ASP A 145 -2.70 3.05 9.56
N LYS A 146 -1.51 2.68 9.12
CA LYS A 146 -0.25 3.11 9.73
C LYS A 146 -0.08 4.64 9.74
N THR A 147 -0.58 5.32 8.71
CA THR A 147 -0.42 6.79 8.59
C THR A 147 -1.70 7.52 8.24
N PHE A 148 -2.65 6.87 7.57
CA PHE A 148 -3.88 7.50 7.12
C PHE A 148 -5.06 6.50 7.13
N PRO A 149 -5.62 6.17 8.32
CA PRO A 149 -6.72 5.20 8.44
C PRO A 149 -7.94 5.51 7.59
N SER A 150 -8.28 6.79 7.42
CA SER A 150 -9.43 7.22 6.60
C SER A 150 -9.09 7.41 5.11
N PHE A 151 -7.91 6.98 4.63
CA PHE A 151 -7.47 7.22 3.26
C PHE A 151 -8.49 6.81 2.19
N TRP A 152 -9.05 5.61 2.32
CA TRP A 152 -10.03 5.07 1.38
C TRP A 152 -11.37 5.82 1.44
N ASP A 153 -11.79 6.24 2.63
CA ASP A 153 -13.01 7.02 2.84
C ASP A 153 -12.89 8.42 2.25
N GLU A 154 -11.72 9.06 2.39
CA GLU A 154 -11.41 10.36 1.81
C GLU A 154 -11.36 10.28 0.28
N CYS A 155 -10.75 9.23 -0.27
CA CYS A 155 -10.74 9.00 -1.71
C CYS A 155 -12.17 8.81 -2.28
N SER A 156 -13.04 8.11 -1.56
CA SER A 156 -14.44 7.94 -1.96
C SER A 156 -15.25 9.23 -1.80
N THR A 157 -15.11 9.93 -0.68
CA THR A 157 -16.00 11.05 -0.29
C THR A 157 -15.53 12.37 -0.89
N ALA A 158 -14.25 12.72 -0.68
CA ALA A 158 -13.68 13.98 -1.13
C ALA A 158 -13.33 13.95 -2.63
N LEU A 159 -12.70 12.85 -3.09
CA LEU A 159 -12.24 12.72 -4.48
C LEU A 159 -13.23 12.03 -5.41
N ARG A 160 -14.33 11.47 -4.88
CA ARG A 160 -15.38 10.77 -5.65
C ARG A 160 -14.84 9.62 -6.50
N VAL A 161 -13.81 8.93 -6.01
CA VAL A 161 -13.26 7.75 -6.66
C VAL A 161 -14.11 6.53 -6.29
N SER A 162 -14.62 5.82 -7.29
CA SER A 162 -15.37 4.59 -7.09
C SER A 162 -14.43 3.40 -7.00
N PHE A 163 -14.51 2.64 -5.91
CA PHE A 163 -13.77 1.39 -5.73
C PHE A 163 -14.74 0.21 -5.63
N GLN A 164 -14.29 -0.96 -6.09
CA GLN A 164 -14.98 -2.23 -5.83
C GLN A 164 -14.20 -3.00 -4.78
N VAL A 165 -14.85 -3.38 -3.70
CA VAL A 165 -14.28 -4.32 -2.73
C VAL A 165 -14.66 -5.72 -3.23
N PRO A 166 -13.69 -6.58 -3.59
CA PRO A 166 -13.99 -7.95 -3.98
C PRO A 166 -14.73 -8.66 -2.84
N SER A 167 -15.92 -9.19 -3.14
CA SER A 167 -16.63 -10.06 -2.21
C SER A 167 -15.94 -11.42 -2.23
N TYR A 168 -15.24 -11.75 -1.16
CA TYR A 168 -14.81 -13.11 -0.93
C TYR A 168 -15.94 -13.83 -0.18
N PRO A 169 -16.39 -15.02 -0.64
CA PRO A 169 -17.27 -15.82 0.19
C PRO A 169 -16.56 -16.04 1.53
N PRO A 170 -17.27 -15.94 2.67
CA PRO A 170 -16.67 -16.28 3.94
C PRO A 170 -16.04 -17.67 3.82
N PRO A 171 -14.85 -17.90 4.41
CA PRO A 171 -14.25 -19.22 4.40
C PRO A 171 -15.30 -20.22 4.90
N PRO A 172 -15.39 -21.42 4.30
CA PRO A 172 -16.40 -22.40 4.71
C PRO A 172 -16.32 -22.57 6.22
N ILE A 173 -17.45 -22.39 6.89
CA ILE A 173 -17.54 -22.59 8.33
C ILE A 173 -17.15 -24.05 8.57
N SER A 174 -15.99 -24.26 9.19
CA SER A 174 -15.59 -25.58 9.61
C SER A 174 -16.63 -26.09 10.60
N THR A 175 -17.34 -27.16 10.22
CA THR A 175 -18.24 -27.90 11.12
C THR A 175 -17.46 -28.79 12.09
N LYS A 176 -16.14 -28.89 11.92
CA LYS A 176 -15.24 -29.52 12.87
C LYS A 176 -15.21 -28.66 14.13
N ALA A 177 -15.51 -29.26 15.28
CA ALA A 177 -15.28 -28.61 16.57
C ALA A 177 -13.85 -28.09 16.60
N ALA A 178 -13.69 -26.78 16.85
CA ALA A 178 -12.37 -26.18 16.95
C ALA A 178 -11.75 -26.65 18.27
N ASP A 179 -10.57 -27.27 18.19
CA ASP A 179 -9.81 -27.65 19.39
C ASP A 179 -9.32 -26.41 20.17
N ALA A 180 -9.23 -25.25 19.49
CA ALA A 180 -8.85 -23.98 20.07
C ALA A 180 -9.53 -22.79 19.36
N ILE A 181 -9.85 -21.74 20.12
CA ILE A 181 -10.38 -20.46 19.61
C ILE A 181 -9.40 -19.35 19.98
N TYR A 182 -8.97 -18.59 18.98
CA TYR A 182 -8.09 -17.43 19.16
C TYR A 182 -8.89 -16.13 19.01
N LEU A 183 -8.88 -15.28 20.03
CA LEU A 183 -9.54 -13.96 20.00
C LEU A 183 -8.51 -12.85 19.82
N ILE A 184 -8.44 -12.33 18.59
CA ILE A 184 -7.50 -11.28 18.19
C ILE A 184 -8.15 -9.89 18.18
N GLY A 185 -7.34 -8.84 18.33
CA GLY A 185 -7.76 -7.43 18.24
C GLY A 185 -7.14 -6.54 19.32
N MET A 186 -7.48 -5.25 19.35
CA MET A 186 -6.85 -4.25 20.23
C MET A 186 -7.28 -4.36 21.71
N ARG A 187 -6.47 -3.89 22.65
CA ARG A 187 -6.83 -3.83 24.08
C ARG A 187 -8.08 -2.93 24.26
N GLY A 188 -8.99 -3.32 25.15
CA GLY A 188 -10.19 -2.54 25.46
C GLY A 188 -11.43 -2.80 24.58
N VAL A 189 -11.32 -3.53 23.45
CA VAL A 189 -12.47 -3.82 22.56
C VAL A 189 -13.38 -4.95 23.06
N GLY A 190 -13.24 -5.38 24.32
CA GLY A 190 -14.09 -6.40 24.94
C GLY A 190 -13.68 -7.85 24.72
N LYS A 191 -12.51 -8.13 24.11
CA LYS A 191 -12.02 -9.50 23.84
C LYS A 191 -11.97 -10.39 25.09
N THR A 192 -11.44 -9.89 26.20
CA THR A 192 -11.33 -10.64 27.46
C THR A 192 -12.72 -10.98 28.01
N SER A 193 -13.65 -10.02 27.96
CA SER A 193 -15.03 -10.26 28.41
C SER A 193 -15.76 -11.25 27.52
N LEU A 194 -15.64 -11.12 26.19
CA LEU A 194 -16.22 -12.07 25.23
C LEU A 194 -15.60 -13.46 25.38
N GLY A 195 -14.28 -13.53 25.50
CA GLY A 195 -13.52 -14.77 25.61
C GLY A 195 -13.86 -15.57 26.85
N LYS A 196 -13.98 -14.91 28.02
CA LYS A 196 -14.44 -15.55 29.25
C LYS A 196 -15.85 -16.12 29.12
N HIS A 197 -16.79 -15.36 28.53
CA HIS A 197 -18.16 -15.85 28.31
C HIS A 197 -18.20 -17.00 27.29
N ALA A 198 -17.48 -16.88 26.18
CA ALA A 198 -17.42 -17.91 25.14
C ALA A 198 -16.79 -19.20 25.67
N ALA A 199 -15.69 -19.10 26.43
CA ALA A 199 -15.05 -20.23 27.08
C ALA A 199 -16.02 -20.96 28.01
N SER A 200 -16.74 -20.21 28.87
CA SER A 200 -17.75 -20.78 29.76
C SER A 200 -18.91 -21.42 29.00
N ALA A 201 -19.40 -20.80 27.93
CA ALA A 201 -20.53 -21.32 27.15
C ALA A 201 -20.16 -22.56 26.32
N LEU A 202 -18.90 -22.65 25.88
CA LEU A 202 -18.39 -23.73 25.02
C LEU A 202 -17.68 -24.84 25.80
N GLY A 203 -17.54 -24.71 27.13
CA GLY A 203 -16.79 -25.65 27.95
C GLY A 203 -15.28 -25.67 27.64
N LEU A 204 -14.74 -24.58 27.10
CA LEU A 204 -13.33 -24.42 26.77
C LEU A 204 -12.58 -23.76 27.92
N HIS A 205 -11.28 -24.00 28.02
CA HIS A 205 -10.42 -23.30 28.97
C HIS A 205 -10.04 -21.91 28.42
N TRP A 206 -10.28 -20.86 29.20
CA TRP A 206 -9.83 -19.51 28.87
C TRP A 206 -8.34 -19.36 29.20
N ILE A 207 -7.56 -18.86 28.24
CA ILE A 207 -6.16 -18.47 28.45
C ILE A 207 -6.04 -17.02 28.01
N ASP A 208 -5.66 -16.14 28.95
CA ASP A 208 -5.20 -14.81 28.60
C ASP A 208 -3.71 -14.90 28.25
N MET A 209 -3.35 -14.61 27.00
CA MET A 209 -1.98 -14.79 26.53
C MET A 209 -0.99 -13.80 27.16
N ASP A 210 -1.44 -12.61 27.55
CA ASP A 210 -0.57 -11.64 28.22
C ASP A 210 -0.18 -12.19 29.61
N GLU A 211 -1.16 -12.63 30.40
CA GLU A 211 -0.95 -13.26 31.72
C GLU A 211 -0.15 -14.57 31.62
N TYR A 212 -0.43 -15.37 30.58
CA TYR A 212 0.27 -16.64 30.35
C TYR A 212 1.76 -16.42 30.06
N LEU A 213 2.10 -15.42 29.23
CA LEU A 213 3.49 -15.10 28.91
C LEU A 213 4.22 -14.49 30.11
N GLU A 214 3.56 -13.63 30.89
CA GLU A 214 4.12 -13.08 32.14
C GLU A 214 4.45 -14.17 33.16
N SER A 215 3.60 -15.19 33.25
CA SER A 215 3.81 -16.34 34.15
C SER A 215 4.75 -17.41 33.60
N HIS A 216 5.16 -17.33 32.32
CA HIS A 216 6.06 -18.28 31.65
C HIS A 216 7.23 -17.56 30.93
N PRO A 217 8.10 -16.84 31.66
CA PRO A 217 9.15 -15.99 31.08
C PRO A 217 10.20 -16.76 30.24
N LEU A 218 10.35 -18.07 30.48
CA LEU A 218 11.23 -18.94 29.69
C LEU A 218 10.75 -19.12 28.23
N LEU A 219 9.46 -18.93 27.94
CA LEU A 219 8.92 -18.99 26.58
C LEU A 219 9.24 -17.75 25.74
N LEU A 220 9.58 -16.63 26.39
CA LEU A 220 9.93 -15.37 25.73
C LEU A 220 11.42 -15.26 25.37
N GLY A 221 12.24 -16.29 25.64
CA GLY A 221 13.68 -16.26 25.38
C GLY A 221 14.44 -15.23 26.22
N MET A 222 13.83 -14.69 27.28
CA MET A 222 14.45 -13.71 28.16
C MET A 222 15.37 -14.41 29.16
N TYR A 223 16.63 -14.64 28.78
CA TYR A 223 17.72 -14.85 29.73
C TYR A 223 17.95 -13.55 30.52
N LEU A 224 17.68 -13.56 31.82
CA LEU A 224 18.25 -12.54 32.73
C LEU A 224 19.67 -12.99 33.10
N PRO A 225 20.72 -12.23 32.77
CA PRO A 225 22.07 -12.53 33.25
C PRO A 225 22.18 -12.17 34.74
N THR A 226 22.64 -13.12 35.54
CA THR A 226 23.30 -12.86 36.83
C THR A 226 24.77 -12.56 36.62
#